data_AF-A0A925SMJ1-F1
#
_entry.id   AF-A0A925SMJ1-F1
#
_cell.length_a   1.000
_cell.length_b   1.000
_cell.length_c   1.000
_cell.angle_alpha   90.00
_cell.angle_beta   90.00
_cell.angle_gamma   90.00
#
_symmetry.space_group_name_H-M   'P 1'
#
loop_
_entity.id
_entity.type
_entity.pdbx_description
1 polymer ?
#
loop_
_entity_poly.entity_id
_entity_poly.type
_entity_poly.pdbx_seq_one_letter_code
_entity_poly.pdbx_strand_id
1 'polypeptide(L)' 'METPGPVNPELVFSLRRVTERAATAAFSWIGRGDSQDAGRAALDAMRAALAEVDIDAVVAIGEATRGEA' A
#
# COMPACT_ATOMS: atom_id res chain seq x y z
N MET A 1 -0.25 12.76 -27.59
CA MET A 1 -0.22 12.04 -26.30
C MET A 1 0.87 11.01 -26.45
N GLU A 2 2.00 11.18 -25.76
CA GLU A 2 3.03 10.15 -25.75
C GLU A 2 2.43 8.87 -25.19
N THR A 3 2.64 7.77 -25.91
CA THR A 3 2.31 6.44 -25.39
C THR A 3 3.32 6.13 -24.30
N PRO A 4 2.89 5.84 -23.06
CA PRO A 4 3.84 5.45 -22.02
C PRO A 4 4.65 4.25 -22.52
N GLY A 5 5.98 4.33 -22.35
CA GLY A 5 6.87 3.22 -22.61
C GLY A 5 6.51 2.00 -21.75
N PRO A 6 7.12 0.84 -22.03
CA PRO A 6 6.87 -0.37 -21.24
C PRO A 6 7.14 -0.14 -19.74
N VAL A 7 6.26 -0.67 -18.90
CA VAL A 7 6.37 -0.55 -17.43
C VAL A 7 7.63 -1.27 -16.96
N ASN A 8 8.38 -0.65 -16.04
CA ASN A 8 9.55 -1.26 -15.43
C ASN A 8 9.16 -2.54 -14.64
N PRO A 9 9.70 -3.73 -14.98
CA PRO A 9 9.39 -4.98 -14.26
C PRO A 9 9.74 -4.96 -12.77
N GLU A 10 10.82 -4.26 -12.38
CA GLU A 10 11.23 -4.13 -10.98
C GLU A 10 10.20 -3.34 -10.17
N LEU A 11 9.59 -2.32 -10.79
CA LEU A 11 8.49 -1.58 -10.18
C LEU A 11 7.28 -2.49 -9.95
N VAL A 12 6.91 -3.30 -10.94
CA VAL A 12 5.79 -4.25 -10.81
C VAL A 12 6.04 -5.24 -9.68
N PHE A 13 7.25 -5.80 -9.60
CA PHE A 13 7.61 -6.74 -8.54
C PHE A 13 7.63 -6.09 -7.15
N SER A 14 8.10 -4.85 -7.06
CA SER A 14 8.11 -4.09 -5.81
C SER A 14 6.69 -3.79 -5.33
N LEU A 15 5.79 -3.37 -6.23
CA LEU A 15 4.39 -3.12 -5.91
C LEU A 15 3.64 -4.40 -5.49
N ARG A 16 3.96 -5.56 -6.07
CA ARG A 16 3.47 -6.87 -5.59
C ARG A 16 3.84 -7.09 -4.13
N ARG A 17 5.07 -6.77 -3.71
CA ARG A 17 5.49 -6.94 -2.30
C ARG A 17 4.73 -6.02 -1.35
N VAL A 18 4.40 -4.80 -1.80
CA VAL A 18 3.56 -3.87 -1.02
C VAL A 18 2.21 -4.51 -0.71
N THR A 19 1.53 -5.09 -1.70
CA THR A 19 0.21 -5.72 -1.50
C THR A 19 0.30 -6.97 -0.62
N GLU A 20 1.37 -7.77 -0.76
CA GLU A 20 1.61 -8.93 0.11
C GLU A 20 1.78 -8.52 1.58
N ARG A 21 2.61 -7.50 1.87
CA ARG A 21 2.81 -7.01 3.24
C ARG A 21 1.52 -6.48 3.86
N ALA A 22 0.72 -5.76 3.08
CA ALA A 22 -0.59 -5.28 3.51
C ALA A 22 -1.53 -6.42 3.88
N ALA A 23 -1.62 -7.43 3.00
CA ALA A 23 -2.48 -8.59 3.21
C ALA A 23 -2.04 -9.40 4.44
N THR A 24 -0.74 -9.61 4.64
CA THR A 24 -0.22 -10.30 5.82
C THR A 24 -0.50 -9.53 7.12
N ALA A 25 -0.38 -8.20 7.11
CA ALA A 25 -0.69 -7.39 8.28
C ALA A 25 -2.19 -7.45 8.63
N ALA A 26 -3.07 -7.39 7.62
CA ALA A 26 -4.52 -7.51 7.79
C ALA A 26 -4.95 -8.92 8.21
N PHE A 27 -4.24 -9.97 7.80
CA PHE A 27 -4.64 -11.37 7.98
C PHE A 27 -4.93 -11.71 9.45
N SER A 28 -4.13 -11.19 10.38
CA SER A 28 -4.29 -11.45 11.80
C SER A 28 -5.63 -10.97 12.36
N TRP A 29 -6.32 -10.05 11.68
CA TRP A 29 -7.56 -9.41 12.13
C TRP A 29 -8.84 -10.04 11.59
N ILE A 30 -8.72 -11.01 10.67
CA ILE A 30 -9.88 -11.69 10.07
C ILE A 30 -10.73 -12.33 11.17
N GLY A 31 -12.04 -12.06 11.15
CA GLY A 31 -13.02 -12.62 12.08
C GLY A 31 -13.04 -11.99 13.48
N ARG A 32 -12.26 -10.93 13.74
CA ARG A 32 -12.21 -10.26 15.05
C ARG A 32 -13.27 -9.17 15.25
N GLY A 33 -13.97 -8.78 14.19
CA GLY A 33 -14.97 -7.70 14.24
C GLY A 33 -14.37 -6.30 14.38
N ASP A 34 -13.05 -6.15 14.23
CA ASP A 34 -12.31 -4.90 14.40
C ASP A 34 -11.74 -4.42 13.05
N SER A 35 -12.58 -3.74 12.26
CA SER A 35 -12.20 -3.30 10.91
C SER A 35 -11.28 -2.08 10.90
N GLN A 36 -11.33 -1.24 11.94
CA GLN A 36 -10.49 -0.04 12.02
C GLN A 36 -9.03 -0.41 12.25
N ASP A 37 -8.74 -1.25 13.23
CA ASP A 37 -7.37 -1.67 13.51
C ASP A 37 -6.82 -2.58 12.42
N ALA A 38 -7.66 -3.41 11.80
CA ALA A 38 -7.30 -4.18 10.61
C ALA A 38 -6.86 -3.27 9.45
N GLY A 39 -7.64 -2.22 9.17
CA GLY A 39 -7.34 -1.23 8.14
C GLY A 39 -6.07 -0.43 8.45
N ARG A 40 -5.89 0.00 9.71
CA ARG A 40 -4.68 0.67 10.18
C ARG A 40 -3.45 -0.20 9.97
N ALA A 41 -3.47 -1.45 10.42
CA ALA A 41 -2.36 -2.38 10.27
C ALA A 41 -1.97 -2.59 8.80
N ALA A 42 -2.96 -2.72 7.91
CA ALA A 42 -2.73 -2.84 6.47
C ALA A 42 -2.11 -1.56 5.87
N LEU A 43 -2.63 -0.39 6.23
CA LEU A 43 -2.17 0.90 5.73
C LEU A 43 -0.74 1.20 6.17
N ASP A 44 -0.41 0.95 7.43
CA ASP A 44 0.93 1.17 7.98
C ASP A 44 1.95 0.26 7.30
N ALA A 45 1.59 -1.02 7.09
CA ALA A 45 2.42 -1.96 6.34
C ALA A 45 2.61 -1.54 4.87
N MET A 46 1.56 -1.05 4.19
CA MET A 46 1.67 -0.50 2.84
C MET A 46 2.59 0.71 2.78
N ARG A 47 2.42 1.67 3.70
CA ARG A 47 3.22 2.90 3.74
C ARG A 47 4.70 2.59 3.96
N ALA A 48 5.02 1.70 4.91
CA ALA A 48 6.38 1.25 5.13
C ALA A 48 6.97 0.56 3.89
N ALA A 49 6.20 -0.33 3.25
CA ALA A 49 6.66 -1.03 2.05
C ALA A 49 6.82 -0.11 0.84
N LEU A 50 5.95 0.88 0.65
CA LEU A 50 6.04 1.88 -0.42
C LEU A 50 7.27 2.78 -0.26
N ALA A 51 7.65 3.10 0.98
CA ALA A 51 8.85 3.89 1.26
C ALA A 51 10.16 3.18 0.88
N GLU A 52 10.13 1.86 0.68
CA GLU A 52 11.27 1.06 0.19
C GLU A 52 11.35 1.01 -1.34
N VAL A 53 10.32 1.48 -2.06
CA VAL A 53 10.27 1.43 -3.53
C VAL A 53 10.94 2.67 -4.11
N ASP A 54 11.85 2.49 -5.06
CA ASP A 54 12.48 3.58 -5.80
C ASP A 54 11.50 4.19 -6.82
N ILE A 55 10.64 5.09 -6.34
CA ILE A 55 9.67 5.83 -7.14
C ILE A 55 9.51 7.27 -6.64
N ASP A 56 9.29 8.18 -7.58
CA ASP A 56 8.70 9.50 -7.33
C ASP A 56 7.22 9.43 -7.69
N ALA A 57 6.36 9.30 -6.68
CA ALA A 57 4.94 9.07 -6.87
C ALA A 57 4.10 9.83 -5.84
N VAL A 58 2.88 10.18 -6.26
CA VAL A 58 1.87 10.81 -5.40
C VAL A 58 0.71 9.85 -5.19
N VAL A 59 0.23 9.76 -3.95
CA VAL A 59 -1.02 9.06 -3.66
C VAL A 59 -2.17 9.94 -4.12
N ALA A 60 -2.67 9.68 -5.33
CA ALA A 60 -3.83 10.38 -5.87
C ALA A 60 -5.15 9.90 -5.26
N ILE A 61 -5.20 8.63 -4.81
CA ILE A 61 -6.36 8.00 -4.18
C ILE A 61 -5.84 7.13 -3.03
N GLY A 62 -6.40 7.31 -1.84
CA GLY A 62 -6.10 6.51 -0.67
C GLY A 62 -6.98 6.88 0.51
N GLU A 63 -6.90 6.10 1.58
CA GLU A 63 -7.59 6.42 2.84
C GLU A 63 -6.97 7.68 3.44
N ALA A 64 -7.70 8.80 3.37
CA ALA A 64 -7.39 9.97 4.16
C ALA A 64 -7.73 9.61 5.62
N THR A 65 -6.73 9.53 6.49
CA THR A 65 -7.01 9.57 7.92
C THR A 65 -7.79 10.84 8.19
N ARG A 66 -9.08 10.71 8.53
CA ARG A 66 -9.86 11.82 9.02
C ARG A 66 -9.27 12.22 10.37
N GLY A 67 -8.38 13.21 10.33
CA GLY A 67 -7.58 13.69 11.45
C GLY A 67 -6.10 13.41 11.22
N GLU A 68 -5.28 14.43 11.45
CA GLU A 68 -3.80 14.44 11.51
C GLU A 68 -3.09 14.93 10.24
N ALA A 69 -2.90 16.27 10.26
CA ALA A 69 -1.63 16.90 9.92
C ALA A 69 -0.59 16.59 11.01
#